data_AF-V4R1U7-F1
#
_entry.id   AF-V4R1U7-F1
#
_cell.length_a   1.000
_cell.length_b   1.000
_cell.length_c   1.000
_cell.angle_alpha   90.00
_cell.angle_beta   90.00
_cell.angle_gamma   90.00
#
_symmetry.space_group_name_H-M   'P 1'
#
loop_
_entity.id
_entity.type
_entity.pdbx_description
1 polymer ?
#
loop_
_entity_poly.entity_id
_entity_poly.type
_entity_poly.pdbx_seq_one_letter_code
_entity_poly.pdbx_strand_id
1 'polypeptide(L)'
;MKEMTKQKATHIRELDFVAVNELNQITSMWSVEPCGNYGRDNELGRTYGAECLEFISRTNDPTLLGKIIRDMIKGGRYDAVEIGFMYMVSAYVISVPYASGESSVEQPTAA
;
A
#
# COMPACT_ATOMS: atom_id res chain seq x y z
N MET A 1 -2.97 33.99 12.48
CA MET A 1 -3.50 32.90 11.64
C MET A 1 -2.33 32.18 10.94
N LYS A 2 -1.53 31.39 11.66
CA LYS A 2 -0.42 30.58 11.12
C LYS A 2 -0.12 29.41 12.07
N GLU A 3 -1.08 28.50 12.23
CA GLU A 3 -0.87 27.35 13.12
C GLU A 3 -1.75 26.14 12.74
N MET A 4 -1.67 25.70 11.48
CA MET A 4 -2.35 24.47 11.03
C MET A 4 -1.48 23.57 10.13
N THR A 5 -0.16 23.73 10.15
CA THR A 5 0.75 22.92 9.31
C THR A 5 1.74 22.11 10.15
N LYS A 6 1.28 21.52 11.26
CA LYS A 6 2.12 20.69 12.13
C LYS A 6 1.42 19.41 12.62
N GLN A 7 0.57 18.81 11.78
CA GLN A 7 -0.09 17.54 12.11
C GLN A 7 -0.12 16.60 10.89
N LYS A 8 1.05 16.35 10.28
CA LYS A 8 1.17 15.45 9.11
C LYS A 8 2.50 14.68 9.06
N ALA A 9 3.04 14.33 10.22
CA ALA A 9 4.04 13.26 10.28
C ALA A 9 3.28 11.95 10.50
N THR A 10 2.55 11.47 9.48
CA THR A 10 1.90 10.17 9.58
C THR A 10 2.98 9.11 9.45
N HIS A 11 3.16 8.36 10.52
CA HIS A 11 4.31 7.51 10.71
C HIS A 11 4.06 6.17 10.02
N ILE A 12 4.49 6.02 8.76
CA ILE A 12 4.48 4.76 8.00
C ILE A 12 5.04 3.54 8.77
N ARG A 13 5.89 3.79 9.77
CA ARG A 13 6.39 2.82 10.77
C ARG A 13 5.32 2.24 11.70
N GLU A 14 4.09 2.74 11.66
CA GLU A 14 2.93 2.16 12.35
C GLU A 14 2.42 0.90 11.64
N LEU A 15 2.88 0.62 10.42
CA LEU A 15 2.55 -0.58 9.68
C LEU A 15 3.51 -1.71 10.09
N ASP A 16 2.97 -2.81 10.62
CA ASP A 16 3.76 -3.91 11.20
C ASP A 16 4.67 -4.63 10.19
N PHE A 17 4.40 -4.45 8.89
CA PHE A 17 5.21 -4.98 7.79
C PHE A 17 6.32 -4.01 7.31
N VAL A 18 6.54 -2.87 7.98
CA VAL A 18 7.61 -1.91 7.67
C VAL A 18 8.73 -2.05 8.69
N ALA A 19 9.92 -2.41 8.24
CA ALA A 19 11.10 -2.49 9.10
C ALA A 19 11.82 -1.14 9.19
N VAL A 20 12.29 -0.83 10.40
CA VAL A 20 13.15 0.33 10.68
C VAL A 20 14.42 -0.11 11.40
N ASN A 21 15.50 0.64 11.24
CA ASN A 21 16.74 0.44 12.01
C ASN A 21 16.69 1.16 13.37
N GLU A 22 17.76 1.03 14.15
CA GLU A 22 17.93 1.68 15.48
C GLU A 22 17.83 3.22 15.42
N LEU A 23 18.12 3.82 14.25
CA LEU A 23 17.99 5.25 13.99
C LEU A 23 16.58 5.63 13.51
N ASN A 24 15.64 4.70 13.56
CA ASN A 24 14.26 4.87 13.10
C ASN A 24 14.17 5.25 11.60
N GLN A 25 15.10 4.76 10.79
CA GLN A 25 15.07 4.88 9.34
C GLN A 25 14.50 3.61 8.73
N ILE A 26 13.63 3.75 7.73
CA ILE A 26 13.03 2.61 7.04
C ILE A 26 14.11 1.83 6.29
N THR A 27 14.24 0.54 6.60
CA THR A 27 15.16 -0.38 5.94
C THR A 27 14.44 -1.25 4.91
N SER A 28 13.16 -1.54 5.13
CA SER A 28 12.30 -2.26 4.19
C SER A 28 10.85 -1.82 4.34
N MET A 29 10.16 -1.69 3.21
CA MET A 29 8.73 -1.42 3.14
C MET A 29 7.89 -2.72 3.24
N TRP A 30 8.55 -3.87 3.13
CA TRP A 30 7.94 -5.19 3.21
C TRP A 30 8.85 -6.18 3.93
N SER A 31 8.71 -6.23 5.26
CA SER A 31 9.46 -7.11 6.16
C SER A 31 8.50 -8.00 6.92
N VAL A 32 7.92 -8.99 6.24
CA VAL A 32 7.03 -9.98 6.85
C VAL A 32 7.74 -11.32 6.99
N GLU A 33 7.51 -11.98 8.13
CA GLU A 33 7.94 -13.35 8.37
C GLU A 33 6.71 -14.26 8.40
N PRO A 34 6.50 -15.12 7.38
CA PRO A 34 5.37 -16.04 7.36
C PRO A 34 5.52 -17.14 8.43
N CYS A 35 4.41 -17.60 8.99
CA CYS A 35 4.42 -18.70 9.96
C CYS A 35 4.44 -20.09 9.30
N GLY A 36 4.34 -20.15 7.96
CA GLY A 36 4.37 -21.38 7.16
C GLY A 36 2.99 -22.05 7.05
N ASN A 37 1.94 -21.46 7.61
CA ASN A 37 0.57 -21.91 7.43
C ASN A 37 -0.12 -21.01 6.41
N TYR A 38 -0.37 -21.54 5.21
CA TYR A 38 -0.97 -20.79 4.12
C TYR A 38 -2.23 -20.02 4.51
N GLY A 39 -3.14 -20.63 5.27
CA GLY A 39 -4.39 -19.97 5.67
C GLY A 39 -4.15 -18.77 6.57
N ARG A 40 -3.32 -18.92 7.61
CA ARG A 40 -2.98 -17.84 8.54
C ARG A 40 -2.15 -16.75 7.88
N ASP A 41 -1.17 -17.14 7.07
CA ASP A 41 -0.32 -16.19 6.34
C ASP A 41 -1.14 -15.40 5.31
N ASN A 42 -2.11 -16.03 4.65
CA ASN A 42 -3.02 -15.32 3.75
C ASN A 42 -3.92 -14.34 4.50
N GLU A 43 -4.48 -14.74 5.64
CA GLU A 43 -5.26 -13.85 6.49
C GLU A 43 -4.42 -12.66 7.00
N LEU A 44 -3.18 -12.91 7.44
CA LEU A 44 -2.24 -11.87 7.84
C LEU A 44 -1.98 -10.87 6.70
N GLY A 45 -1.72 -11.39 5.49
CA GLY A 45 -1.58 -10.56 4.30
C GLY A 45 -2.79 -9.67 4.04
N ARG A 46 -4.01 -10.20 4.21
CA ARG A 46 -5.24 -9.41 4.07
C ARG A 46 -5.32 -8.30 5.12
N THR A 47 -5.00 -8.59 6.38
CA THR A 47 -4.94 -7.59 7.45
C THR A 47 -4.00 -6.45 7.08
N TYR A 48 -2.77 -6.77 6.66
CA TYR A 48 -1.80 -5.77 6.20
C TYR A 48 -2.28 -4.96 4.99
N GLY A 49 -2.98 -5.60 4.05
CA GLY A 49 -3.61 -4.91 2.92
C GLY A 49 -4.64 -3.88 3.37
N ALA A 50 -5.50 -4.24 4.32
CA ALA A 50 -6.50 -3.34 4.89
C ALA A 50 -5.85 -2.15 5.62
N GLU A 51 -4.86 -2.41 6.48
CA GLU A 51 -4.10 -1.37 7.20
C GLU A 51 -3.38 -0.41 6.25
N CYS A 52 -2.77 -0.93 5.19
CA CYS A 52 -2.13 -0.12 4.15
C CYS A 52 -3.12 0.82 3.48
N LEU A 53 -4.29 0.31 3.06
CA LEU A 53 -5.32 1.10 2.40
C LEU A 53 -5.92 2.16 3.33
N GLU A 54 -6.14 1.82 4.60
CA GLU A 54 -6.58 2.78 5.61
C GLU A 54 -5.53 3.89 5.80
N PHE A 55 -4.26 3.51 5.90
CA PHE A 55 -3.15 4.46 6.02
C PHE A 55 -3.06 5.38 4.81
N ILE A 56 -3.17 4.85 3.58
CA ILE A 56 -3.18 5.65 2.36
C ILE A 56 -4.35 6.63 2.35
N SER A 57 -5.54 6.19 2.75
CA SER A 57 -6.73 7.04 2.86
C SER A 57 -6.53 8.18 3.86
N ARG A 58 -5.96 7.89 5.03
CA ARG A 58 -5.67 8.89 6.08
C ARG A 58 -4.56 9.87 5.69
N THR A 59 -3.56 9.43 4.91
CA THR A 59 -2.38 10.25 4.56
C THR A 59 -2.49 10.99 3.25
N ASN A 60 -3.33 10.49 2.34
CA ASN A 60 -3.35 10.89 0.93
C ASN A 60 -1.98 10.71 0.25
N ASP A 61 -1.24 9.64 0.58
CA ASP A 61 -0.02 9.23 -0.12
C ASP A 61 -0.26 7.97 -0.97
N PRO A 62 -0.77 8.13 -2.22
CA PRO A 62 -0.98 6.99 -3.11
C PRO A 62 0.33 6.34 -3.58
N THR A 63 1.49 6.99 -3.41
CA THR A 63 2.78 6.45 -3.84
C THR A 63 3.26 5.31 -2.93
N LEU A 64 2.71 5.22 -1.71
CA LEU A 64 3.07 4.23 -0.72
C LEU A 64 2.84 2.80 -1.23
N LEU A 65 1.67 2.53 -1.82
CA LEU A 65 1.36 1.20 -2.36
C LEU A 65 2.41 0.74 -3.38
N GLY A 66 2.82 1.65 -4.28
CA GLY A 66 3.87 1.36 -5.27
C GLY A 66 5.25 1.10 -4.66
N LYS A 67 5.58 1.73 -3.52
CA LYS A 67 6.83 1.47 -2.78
C LYS A 67 6.81 0.08 -2.14
N ILE A 68 5.70 -0.29 -1.50
CA ILE A 68 5.52 -1.60 -0.85
C ILE A 68 5.57 -2.72 -1.90
N ILE A 69 4.78 -2.62 -2.98
CA ILE A 69 4.77 -3.63 -4.06
C ILE A 69 6.16 -3.79 -4.68
N ARG A 70 6.88 -2.69 -4.90
CA ARG A 70 8.25 -2.75 -5.42
C ARG A 70 9.19 -3.50 -4.47
N ASP A 71 9.03 -3.33 -3.16
CA ASP A 71 9.86 -4.01 -2.17
C ASP A 71 9.53 -5.50 -2.07
N MET A 72 8.25 -5.88 -2.12
CA MET A 72 7.83 -7.28 -2.27
C MET A 72 8.51 -7.94 -3.48
N ILE A 73 8.47 -7.26 -4.64
CA ILE A 73 9.06 -7.77 -5.89
C ILE A 73 10.57 -7.98 -5.76
N LYS A 74 11.28 -7.04 -5.12
CA LYS A 74 12.72 -7.16 -4.86
C LYS A 74 13.03 -8.33 -3.93
N GLY A 75 12.17 -8.58 -2.94
CA GLY A 75 12.29 -9.70 -2.02
C GLY A 75 12.11 -11.07 -2.68
N GLY A 76 11.44 -11.11 -3.83
CA GLY A 76 11.27 -12.33 -4.64
C GLY A 76 10.43 -13.43 -3.98
N ARG A 77 9.76 -13.12 -2.86
CA ARG A 77 8.85 -14.01 -2.14
C ARG A 77 7.42 -13.58 -2.46
N TYR A 78 6.65 -14.52 -3.02
CA TYR A 78 5.26 -14.30 -3.43
C TYR A 78 4.41 -15.44 -2.87
N ASP A 79 4.38 -15.54 -1.55
CA ASP A 79 3.71 -16.62 -0.83
C ASP A 79 2.35 -16.13 -0.32
N ALA A 80 1.78 -16.88 0.61
CA ALA A 80 0.44 -16.67 1.12
C ALA A 80 0.17 -15.23 1.61
N VAL A 81 1.16 -14.59 2.25
CA VAL A 81 1.05 -13.21 2.75
C VAL A 81 0.90 -12.22 1.59
N GLU A 82 1.80 -12.24 0.60
CA GLU A 82 1.74 -11.32 -0.54
C GLU A 82 0.45 -11.53 -1.34
N ILE A 83 0.01 -12.79 -1.50
CA ILE A 83 -1.26 -13.13 -2.14
C ILE A 83 -2.43 -12.52 -1.37
N GLY A 84 -2.44 -12.63 -0.04
CA GLY A 84 -3.48 -12.06 0.83
C GLY A 84 -3.52 -10.54 0.77
N PHE A 85 -2.35 -9.91 0.77
CA PHE A 85 -2.22 -8.46 0.62
C PHE A 85 -2.78 -7.97 -0.71
N MET A 86 -2.34 -8.59 -1.82
CA MET A 86 -2.79 -8.21 -3.15
C MET A 86 -4.28 -8.52 -3.37
N TYR A 87 -4.82 -9.57 -2.74
CA TYR A 87 -6.26 -9.84 -2.73
C TYR A 87 -7.03 -8.64 -2.17
N MET A 88 -6.66 -8.12 -1.00
CA MET A 88 -7.35 -6.96 -0.40
C MET A 88 -7.20 -5.69 -1.25
N VAL A 89 -6.03 -5.44 -1.81
CA VAL A 89 -5.82 -4.31 -2.73
C VAL A 89 -6.74 -4.42 -3.94
N SER A 90 -6.82 -5.60 -4.57
CA SER A 90 -7.68 -5.82 -5.73
C SER A 90 -9.16 -5.67 -5.40
N ALA A 91 -9.60 -6.20 -4.26
CA ALA A 91 -10.97 -6.07 -3.78
C ALA A 91 -11.34 -4.60 -3.55
N TYR A 92 -10.43 -3.82 -2.97
CA TYR A 92 -10.62 -2.38 -2.80
C TYR A 92 -10.77 -1.66 -4.13
N VAL A 93 -9.85 -1.87 -5.08
CA VAL A 93 -9.91 -1.22 -6.40
C VAL A 93 -11.22 -1.52 -7.12
N ILE A 94 -11.73 -2.75 -7.04
CA ILE A 94 -13.00 -3.15 -7.65
C ILE A 94 -14.19 -2.49 -6.93
N SER A 95 -14.10 -2.29 -5.61
CA SER A 95 -15.16 -1.67 -4.82
C SER A 95 -15.29 -0.16 -5.02
N VAL A 96 -14.24 0.50 -5.49
CA VAL A 96 -14.28 1.93 -5.81
C VAL A 96 -15.04 2.10 -7.13
N PRO A 97 -16.13 2.88 -7.16
CA PRO A 97 -16.79 3.20 -8.42
C PRO A 97 -15.74 3.80 -9.35
N TYR A 98 -15.54 3.19 -10.52
CA TYR A 98 -14.70 3.79 -11.55
C TYR A 98 -15.26 5.18 -11.78
N ALA A 99 -14.55 6.23 -11.33
CA ALA A 99 -14.91 7.57 -11.71
C ALA A 99 -14.83 7.57 -13.23
N SER A 100 -15.98 7.66 -13.88
CA SER A 100 -16.10 7.90 -15.31
C SER A 100 -15.53 9.30 -15.56
N GLY A 101 -14.21 9.43 -15.50
CA GLY A 101 -13.50 10.54 -16.05
C GLY A 101 -13.67 10.42 -17.56
N GLU A 102 -14.59 11.21 -18.09
CA GLU A 102 -14.55 11.64 -19.47
C GLU A 102 -13.13 12.15 -19.74
N SER A 103 -12.29 11.29 -20.31
CA SER A 103 -11.07 11.72 -20.94
C SER A 103 -11.52 12.37 -22.24
N SER A 104 -11.72 13.69 -22.21
CA SER A 104 -11.76 14.53 -23.40
C SER A 104 -10.37 14.48 -24.06
N VAL A 105 -10.03 13.32 -24.63
CA VAL A 105 -9.01 13.24 -25.66
C VAL A 105 -9.68 13.83 -26.89
N GLU A 106 -9.54 15.16 -27.08
CA GLU A 106 -9.72 15.72 -28.41
C GLU A 106 -8.77 14.95 -29.33
N GLN A 107 -9.35 14.12 -30.21
CA GLN A 107 -8.58 13.53 -31.28
C GLN A 107 -8.02 14.68 -32.12
N PRO A 108 -6.71 14.70 -32.41
CA PRO A 108 -6.16 15.71 -33.30
C PRO A 108 -6.83 15.54 -34.67
N THR A 109 -7.59 16.55 -35.08
CA THR A 109 -8.13 16.63 -36.43
C THR A 109 -6.95 16.61 -37.39
N ALA A 110 -6.86 15.54 -38.20
CA ALA A 110 -5.90 15.45 -39.29
C ALA A 110 -6.12 16.64 -40.24
N ALA A 111 -5.03 17.33 -40.56
CA ALA A 111 -4.96 18.46 -41.48
C ALA A 111 -5.16 18.01 -42.95
#